data_AF-A0A3B0X7L0-F1
#
_entry.id   AF-A0A3B0X7L0-F1
#
_cell.length_a   1.000
_cell.length_b   1.000
_cell.length_c   1.000
_cell.angle_alpha   90.00
_cell.angle_beta   90.00
_cell.angle_gamma   90.00
#
_symmetry.space_group_name_H-M   'P 1'
#
loop_
_entity.id
_entity.type
_entity.pdbx_description
1 polymer ?
#
loop_
_entity_poly.entity_id
_entity_poly.type
_entity_poly.pdbx_seq_one_letter_code
_entity_poly.pdbx_strand_id
1 'polypeptide(L)' 'MQHHRSGEENPIPFRTERYFCTNGVWYFDTRGGHQKGPFASKQEMQGELLLFIREQVTLNQSLKQLF' A
#
# COMPACT_ATOMS: atom_id res chain seq x y z
N MET A 1 10.46 12.87 -3.35
CA MET A 1 9.75 14.17 -3.29
C MET A 1 8.25 13.88 -3.27
N GLN A 2 7.46 14.60 -2.49
CA GLN A 2 6.00 14.45 -2.53
C GLN A 2 5.49 15.10 -3.84
N HIS A 3 4.45 14.56 -4.45
CA HIS A 3 3.83 15.11 -5.66
C HIS A 3 2.32 15.24 -5.46
N HIS A 4 1.70 16.22 -6.13
CA HIS A 4 0.24 16.31 -6.21
C HIS A 4 -0.32 15.04 -6.85
N ARG A 5 -1.39 14.47 -6.27
CA ARG A 5 -2.21 13.46 -6.95
C ARG A 5 -3.09 14.14 -7.99
N SER A 6 -3.62 13.35 -8.93
CA SER A 6 -4.58 13.85 -9.92
C SER A 6 -5.75 14.56 -9.22
N GLY A 7 -5.96 15.84 -9.55
CA GLY A 7 -6.99 16.70 -8.97
C GLY A 7 -6.61 17.43 -7.68
N GLU A 8 -5.36 17.35 -7.20
CA GLU A 8 -4.88 18.16 -6.07
C GLU A 8 -4.29 19.49 -6.57
N GLU A 9 -4.84 20.63 -6.13
CA GLU A 9 -4.36 21.99 -6.47
C GLU A 9 -3.76 22.75 -5.27
N ASN A 10 -4.06 22.30 -4.05
CA ASN A 10 -3.61 22.89 -2.80
C ASN A 10 -2.24 22.34 -2.35
N PRO A 11 -1.56 22.99 -1.38
CA PRO A 11 -0.29 22.48 -0.86
C PRO A 11 -0.34 21.00 -0.51
N ILE A 12 0.70 20.25 -0.92
CA ILE A 12 0.74 18.80 -0.75
C ILE A 12 0.63 18.47 0.75
N PRO A 13 -0.42 17.75 1.19
CA PRO A 13 -0.56 17.37 2.59
C PRO A 13 0.55 16.40 3.01
N PHE A 14 0.86 16.38 4.29
CA PHE A 14 1.75 15.37 4.85
C PHE A 14 1.21 13.96 4.59
N ARG A 15 2.08 13.06 4.11
CA ARG A 15 1.76 11.67 3.81
C ARG A 15 2.87 10.80 4.37
N THR A 16 2.52 9.82 5.20
CA THR A 16 3.41 8.75 5.58
C THR A 16 3.27 7.58 4.62
N GLU A 17 4.35 6.81 4.48
CA GLU A 17 4.26 5.47 3.92
C GLU A 17 3.41 4.60 4.85
N ARG A 18 2.71 3.63 4.26
CA ARG A 18 1.86 2.69 5.02
C ARG A 18 2.59 1.41 5.36
N TYR A 19 3.91 1.47 5.54
CA TYR A 19 4.68 0.35 6.02
C TYR A 19 5.53 0.80 7.21
N PHE A 20 5.75 -0.08 8.17
CA PHE A 20 6.46 0.26 9.39
C PHE A 20 7.16 -0.96 9.99
N CYS A 21 8.14 -0.69 10.85
CA CYS A 21 8.85 -1.70 11.64
C CYS A 21 8.54 -1.47 13.11
N THR A 22 8.12 -2.54 13.81
CA THR A 22 7.96 -2.53 15.26
C THR A 22 8.51 -3.83 15.82
N ASN A 23 9.24 -3.78 16.93
CA ASN A 23 9.89 -4.94 17.54
C ASN A 23 10.75 -5.78 16.57
N GLY A 24 11.40 -5.14 15.60
CA GLY A 24 12.29 -5.80 14.63
C GLY A 24 11.57 -6.53 13.50
N VAL A 25 10.25 -6.47 13.43
CA VAL A 25 9.44 -7.09 12.36
C VAL A 25 8.67 -6.03 11.57
N TRP A 26 8.44 -6.32 10.29
CA TRP A 26 7.89 -5.38 9.32
C TRP A 26 6.42 -5.65 9.03
N TYR A 27 5.68 -4.57 8.76
CA TYR A 27 4.26 -4.60 8.44
C TYR A 27 3.92 -3.58 7.36
N PHE A 28 2.74 -3.76 6.73
CA PHE A 28 2.08 -2.69 5.99
C PHE A 28 0.56 -2.65 6.24
N ASP A 29 -0.02 -1.46 6.13
CA ASP A 29 -1.45 -1.20 6.31
C ASP A 29 -2.18 -1.02 4.98
N THR A 30 -3.32 -1.67 4.85
CA THR A 30 -4.23 -1.49 3.71
C THR A 30 -5.28 -0.41 3.98
N ARG A 31 -5.95 0.08 2.93
CA ARG A 31 -7.16 0.91 3.11
C ARG A 31 -8.28 0.00 3.62
N GLY A 32 -8.91 0.37 4.73
CA GLY A 32 -9.90 -0.47 5.42
C GLY A 32 -9.40 -1.12 6.71
N GLY A 33 -8.19 -0.77 7.18
CA GLY A 33 -7.72 -1.12 8.52
C GLY A 33 -7.14 -2.53 8.66
N HIS A 34 -6.93 -3.25 7.56
CA HIS A 34 -6.26 -4.56 7.62
C HIS A 34 -4.75 -4.38 7.51
N GLN A 35 -4.04 -4.86 8.53
CA GLN A 35 -2.59 -4.92 8.59
C GLN A 35 -2.09 -6.25 7.98
N LYS A 36 -0.92 -6.23 7.35
CA LYS A 36 -0.21 -7.41 6.82
C LYS A 36 1.19 -7.49 7.42
N GLY A 37 1.63 -8.71 7.70
CA GLY A 37 2.86 -9.04 8.45
C GLY A 37 2.55 -9.96 9.64
N PRO A 38 3.52 -10.21 10.54
CA PRO A 38 4.89 -9.71 10.51
C PRO A 38 5.72 -10.32 9.36
N PHE A 39 6.63 -9.53 8.82
CA PHE A 39 7.69 -9.98 7.91
C PHE A 39 9.05 -9.83 8.58
N ALA A 40 9.97 -10.75 8.31
CA ALA A 40 11.29 -10.78 8.94
C ALA A 40 12.20 -9.65 8.44
N SER A 41 11.94 -9.13 7.23
CA SER A 41 12.73 -8.04 6.64
C SER A 41 11.88 -7.03 5.88
N LYS A 42 12.45 -5.84 5.65
CA LYS A 42 11.82 -4.81 4.80
C LYS A 42 11.61 -5.33 3.38
N GLN A 43 12.57 -6.08 2.86
CA GLN A 43 12.56 -6.63 1.51
C GLN A 43 11.43 -7.64 1.31
N GLU A 44 11.23 -8.54 2.28
CA GLU A 44 10.12 -9.49 2.28
C GLU A 44 8.77 -8.76 2.31
N MET A 45 8.62 -7.80 3.21
CA MET A 45 7.42 -6.94 3.28
C MET A 45 7.15 -6.21 1.96
N GLN A 46 8.19 -5.68 1.30
CA GLN A 46 8.06 -5.01 0.01
C GLN A 46 7.64 -5.96 -1.10
N GLY A 47 8.14 -7.20 -1.11
CA GLY A 47 7.72 -8.24 -2.03
C GLY A 47 6.23 -8.57 -1.88
N GLU A 48 5.78 -8.78 -0.65
CA GLU A 48 4.38 -9.04 -0.32
C GLU A 48 3.46 -7.85 -0.63
N LEU A 49 3.93 -6.62 -0.38
CA LEU A 49 3.22 -5.41 -0.76
C LEU A 49 3.02 -5.32 -2.29
N LEU A 50 4.03 -5.64 -3.08
CA LEU A 50 3.92 -5.64 -4.55
C LEU A 50 2.94 -6.70 -5.06
N LEU A 51 2.98 -7.92 -4.50
CA LEU A 51 2.01 -8.98 -4.81
C LEU A 51 0.59 -8.54 -4.47
N PHE A 52 0.38 -8.00 -3.27
CA PHE A 52 -0.91 -7.49 -2.84
C PHE A 52 -1.44 -6.40 -3.78
N ILE A 53 -0.63 -5.40 -4.15
CA ILE A 53 -1.03 -4.35 -5.08
C ILE A 53 -1.43 -4.94 -6.44
N ARG A 54 -0.67 -5.90 -6.95
CA ARG A 54 -0.98 -6.58 -8.23
C ARG A 54 -2.33 -7.28 -8.16
N GLU A 55 -2.58 -8.07 -7.12
CA GLU A 55 -3.85 -8.77 -6.92
C GLU A 55 -5.03 -7.81 -6.85
N GLN A 56 -4.90 -6.71 -6.09
CA GLN A 56 -5.94 -5.69 -5.99
C GLN A 56 -6.22 -5.02 -7.34
N VAL A 57 -5.20 -4.72 -8.13
CA VAL A 57 -5.38 -4.15 -9.47
C VAL A 57 -6.11 -5.14 -10.38
N THR A 58 -5.70 -6.40 -10.39
CA THR A 58 -6.34 -7.45 -11.21
C THR A 58 -7.80 -7.66 -10.80
N LEU A 59 -8.11 -7.74 -9.50
CA LEU A 59 -9.48 -7.83 -9.00
C LEU A 59 -10.33 -6.62 -9.43
N ASN A 60 -9.80 -5.41 -9.30
CA ASN A 60 -10.54 -4.23 -9.74
C ASN A 60 -10.77 -4.19 -11.25
N GLN A 61 -9.84 -4.72 -12.05
CA GLN A 61 -10.00 -4.84 -13.50
C GLN A 61 -11.06 -5.87 -13.88
N SER A 62 -11.05 -7.06 -13.23
CA SER A 62 -12.05 -8.09 -13.51
C SER A 62 -13.45 -7.65 -13.09
N LEU A 63 -13.59 -6.97 -11.93
CA LEU A 63 -14.87 -6.42 -11.50
C LEU A 63 -15.44 -5.39 -12.49
N LYS A 64 -14.58 -4.55 -13.08
CA LYS A 64 -14.98 -3.58 -14.13
C LYS A 64 -15.39 -4.22 -15.46
N GLN A 65 -15.10 -5.51 -15.68
CA GLN A 65 -15.55 -6.22 -16.88
C GLN A 65 -16.94 -6.85 -16.68
N LEU A 66 -17.38 -6.99 -15.43
CA LEU A 66 -18.66 -7.63 -15.08
C LEU A 66 -19.82 -6.65 -14.96
N PHE A 67 -19.55 -5.34 -14.91
CA PHE A 67 -20.53 -4.25 -14.80
C PHE A 67 -20.19 -3.13 -15.78
#